data_AF-A0A1I0TT66-F1
#
_entry.id   AF-A0A1I0TT66-F1
#
_cell.length_a   1.000
_cell.length_b   1.000
_cell.length_c   1.000
_cell.angle_alpha   90.00
_cell.angle_beta   90.00
_cell.angle_gamma   90.00
#
_symmetry.space_group_name_H-M   'P 1'
#
loop_
_entity.id
_entity.type
_entity.pdbx_description
1 polymer ?
#
loop_
_entity_poly.entity_id
_entity_poly.type
_entity_poly.pdbx_seq_one_letter_code
_entity_poly.pdbx_strand_id
1 'polypeptide(L)'
;MNTIKLNFIPYQLKGITGTVEHLDKSSNTHVFGSTGYTHGNHYSTDITSAVVVGDDIYLKDKTGKDHLFRLRNFDVACRAGNTLTVVSTSRWGKAKGRNLVVINHNLDRAFYHKYNVKRLCAPNKYLLIGVFAILTYFIVPAFTFYFIGEYAVTLIVLALVLVAYYFTMTKVNEQKLKAAIEPKYFL
;
A
#
# COMPACT_ATOMS: atom_id res chain seq x y z
N MET A 1 21.13 7.81 -3.58
CA MET A 1 20.07 7.04 -2.87
C MET A 1 19.11 8.04 -2.26
N ASN A 2 17.84 8.03 -2.66
CA ASN A 2 16.85 8.99 -2.14
C ASN A 2 16.22 8.45 -0.86
N THR A 3 16.14 9.28 0.16
CA THR A 3 15.45 8.97 1.42
C THR A 3 14.20 9.81 1.55
N ILE A 4 13.12 9.21 2.03
CA ILE A 4 11.85 9.89 2.27
C ILE A 4 11.36 9.56 3.67
N LYS A 5 10.75 10.54 4.35
CA LYS A 5 10.06 10.31 5.63
C LYS A 5 8.57 10.24 5.37
N LEU A 6 7.95 9.08 5.62
CA LEU A 6 6.51 8.88 5.57
C LEU A 6 6.03 8.51 6.96
N ASN A 7 5.06 9.25 7.52
CA ASN A 7 4.53 9.03 8.87
C ASN A 7 5.63 8.91 9.95
N PHE A 8 6.62 9.82 9.91
CA PHE A 8 7.80 9.84 10.79
C PHE A 8 8.75 8.65 10.65
N ILE A 9 8.51 7.72 9.72
CA ILE A 9 9.38 6.57 9.45
C ILE A 9 10.25 6.88 8.22
N PRO A 10 11.58 6.78 8.33
CA PRO A 10 12.48 6.94 7.18
C PRO A 10 12.46 5.69 6.29
N TYR A 11 12.31 5.93 4.99
CA TYR A 11 12.38 4.93 3.93
C TYR A 11 13.46 5.32 2.93
N GLN A 12 14.11 4.30 2.37
CA GLN A 12 15.08 4.43 1.28
C GLN A 12 14.41 3.97 -0.01
N LEU A 13 14.53 4.77 -1.06
CA LEU A 13 14.11 4.45 -2.42
C LEU A 13 15.30 3.92 -3.20
N LYS A 14 15.13 2.75 -3.81
CA LYS A 14 16.10 2.15 -4.72
C LYS A 14 15.43 1.85 -6.06
N GLY A 15 15.92 2.51 -7.11
CA GLY A 15 15.58 2.22 -8.50
C GLY A 15 16.59 1.25 -9.10
N ILE A 16 16.11 0.25 -9.83
CA ILE A 16 16.93 -0.61 -10.70
C ILE A 16 16.36 -0.47 -12.11
N THR A 17 17.22 -0.06 -13.04
CA THR A 17 16.87 0.14 -14.44
C THR A 17 17.53 -0.93 -15.29
N GLY A 18 16.76 -1.56 -16.18
CA GLY A 18 17.25 -2.62 -17.04
C GLY A 18 16.31 -2.89 -18.21
N THR A 19 16.77 -3.76 -19.12
CA THR A 19 15.97 -4.28 -20.22
C THR A 19 15.30 -5.59 -19.83
N VAL A 20 14.02 -5.76 -20.17
CA VAL A 20 13.29 -7.00 -19.94
C VAL A 20 13.82 -8.05 -20.90
N GLU A 21 14.42 -9.11 -20.37
CA GLU A 21 14.82 -10.27 -21.18
C GLU A 21 13.66 -11.26 -21.30
N HIS A 22 12.99 -11.52 -20.18
CA HIS A 22 11.95 -12.53 -20.09
C HIS A 22 10.82 -12.11 -19.14
N LEU A 23 9.61 -12.61 -19.41
CA LEU A 23 8.41 -12.38 -18.64
C LEU A 23 7.67 -13.71 -18.46
N ASP A 24 7.47 -14.11 -17.22
CA ASP A 24 6.66 -15.27 -16.86
C ASP A 24 5.39 -14.81 -16.15
N LYS A 25 4.22 -15.31 -16.58
CA LYS A 25 2.93 -14.99 -15.96
C LYS A 25 2.36 -16.24 -15.30
N SER A 26 2.02 -16.11 -14.02
CA SER A 26 1.45 -17.18 -13.20
C SER A 26 0.16 -16.72 -12.53
N SER A 27 -0.76 -17.64 -12.27
CA SER A 27 -1.99 -17.37 -11.53
C SER A 27 -2.25 -18.47 -10.53
N ASN A 28 -2.42 -18.11 -9.26
CA ASN A 28 -2.77 -19.03 -8.18
C ASN A 28 -4.16 -18.71 -7.66
N THR A 29 -5.06 -19.69 -7.68
CA THR A 29 -6.41 -19.56 -7.12
C THR A 29 -6.45 -20.15 -5.72
N HIS A 30 -6.77 -19.33 -4.73
CA HIS A 30 -7.06 -19.77 -3.36
C HIS A 30 -8.56 -19.97 -3.21
N VAL A 31 -8.97 -21.15 -2.74
CA VAL A 31 -10.38 -21.46 -2.46
C VAL A 31 -10.54 -21.59 -0.95
N PHE A 32 -11.47 -20.83 -0.40
CA PHE A 32 -11.87 -20.86 1.01
C PHE A 32 -13.27 -21.45 1.08
N GLY A 33 -13.46 -22.52 1.86
CA GLY A 33 -14.76 -23.13 2.09
C GLY A 33 -15.06 -23.16 3.58
N SER A 34 -16.27 -22.77 3.95
CA SER A 34 -16.82 -22.93 5.30
C SER A 34 -18.08 -23.77 5.22
N THR A 35 -18.12 -24.87 5.95
CA THR A 35 -19.30 -25.73 6.10
C THR A 35 -19.88 -25.54 7.50
N GLY A 36 -21.12 -25.04 7.58
CA GLY A 36 -21.86 -24.90 8.83
C GLY A 36 -23.00 -25.92 8.93
N TYR A 37 -23.20 -26.47 10.13
CA TYR A 37 -24.33 -27.35 10.42
C TYR A 37 -25.52 -26.49 10.86
N THR A 38 -26.64 -26.58 10.13
CA THR A 38 -27.90 -25.91 10.50
C THR A 38 -28.88 -26.97 11.00
N HIS A 39 -29.50 -26.75 12.16
CA HIS A 39 -30.46 -27.69 12.77
C HIS A 39 -31.54 -28.11 11.76
N GLY A 40 -31.75 -29.43 11.60
CA GLY A 40 -32.76 -30.00 10.70
C GLY A 40 -32.24 -30.64 9.40
N ASN A 41 -31.05 -31.24 9.38
CA ASN A 41 -30.44 -31.91 8.21
C ASN A 41 -30.11 -31.00 7.00
N HIS A 42 -30.05 -29.68 7.19
CA HIS A 42 -29.63 -28.75 6.14
C HIS A 42 -28.19 -28.28 6.35
N TYR A 43 -27.32 -28.58 5.38
CA TYR A 43 -25.95 -28.09 5.30
C TYR A 43 -25.91 -26.80 4.47
N SER A 44 -25.32 -25.74 5.02
CA SER A 44 -24.97 -24.54 4.27
C SER A 44 -23.46 -24.50 4.06
N THR A 45 -23.04 -24.37 2.81
CA THR A 45 -21.62 -24.30 2.42
C THR A 45 -21.38 -22.98 1.72
N ASP A 46 -20.58 -22.12 2.35
CA ASP A 46 -20.10 -20.88 1.72
C ASP A 46 -18.71 -21.14 1.12
N ILE A 47 -18.61 -21.01 -0.20
CA ILE A 47 -17.35 -21.13 -0.95
C ILE A 47 -16.98 -19.75 -1.49
N THR A 48 -15.82 -19.23 -1.09
CA THR A 48 -15.24 -17.99 -1.61
C THR A 48 -13.88 -18.29 -2.24
N SER A 49 -13.63 -17.83 -3.46
CA SER A 49 -12.32 -17.98 -4.12
C SER A 49 -11.65 -16.64 -4.39
N ALA A 50 -10.33 -16.58 -4.26
CA ALA A 50 -9.50 -15.41 -4.60
C ALA A 50 -8.37 -15.82 -5.55
N VAL A 51 -8.27 -15.15 -6.71
CA VAL A 51 -7.19 -15.37 -7.67
C VAL A 51 -6.07 -14.37 -7.42
N VAL A 52 -4.85 -14.87 -7.24
CA VAL A 52 -3.62 -14.08 -7.12
C VAL A 52 -2.83 -14.25 -8.41
N VAL A 53 -2.70 -13.18 -9.18
CA VAL A 53 -1.89 -13.15 -10.41
C VAL A 53 -0.49 -12.67 -10.05
N GLY A 54 0.53 -13.41 -10.49
CA GLY A 54 1.94 -13.11 -10.27
C GLY A 54 2.69 -13.03 -11.59
N ASP A 55 3.32 -11.89 -11.85
CA ASP A 55 4.20 -11.69 -13.00
C ASP A 55 5.67 -11.69 -12.51
N ASP A 56 6.50 -12.57 -13.07
CA ASP A 56 7.93 -12.66 -12.81
C ASP A 56 8.67 -11.98 -13.97
N ILE A 57 9.30 -10.83 -13.69
CA ILE A 57 10.04 -10.03 -14.67
C ILE A 57 11.54 -10.22 -14.47
N TYR A 58 12.24 -10.66 -15.52
CA TYR A 58 13.69 -10.76 -15.56
C TYR A 58 14.27 -9.51 -16.22
N LEU A 59 14.96 -8.69 -15.43
CA LEU A 59 15.59 -7.46 -15.88
C LEU A 59 17.11 -7.57 -15.90
N LYS A 60 17.71 -7.27 -17.03
CA LYS A 60 19.16 -7.14 -17.15
C LYS A 60 19.56 -5.68 -17.03
N ASP A 61 20.38 -5.37 -16.05
CA ASP A 61 20.88 -4.01 -15.86
C ASP A 61 22.00 -3.65 -16.85
N LYS A 62 22.40 -2.38 -16.84
CA LYS A 62 23.51 -1.88 -17.68
C LYS A 62 24.86 -2.57 -17.38
N THR A 63 25.01 -3.22 -16.23
CA THR A 63 26.23 -3.98 -15.86
C THR A 63 26.19 -5.43 -16.36
N GLY A 64 25.09 -5.82 -17.02
CA GLY A 64 24.87 -7.18 -17.51
C GLY A 64 24.39 -8.14 -16.42
N LYS A 65 24.01 -7.65 -15.24
CA LYS A 65 23.51 -8.47 -14.15
C LYS A 65 21.99 -8.61 -14.23
N ASP A 66 21.53 -9.85 -14.04
CA ASP A 66 20.11 -10.17 -14.02
C ASP A 66 19.50 -9.95 -12.64
N HIS A 67 18.29 -9.39 -12.64
CA HIS A 67 17.48 -9.13 -11.46
C HIS A 67 16.07 -9.68 -11.69
N LEU A 68 15.65 -10.60 -10.83
CA LEU A 68 14.29 -11.14 -10.83
C LEU A 68 13.38 -10.29 -9.94
N PHE A 69 12.31 -9.75 -10.53
CA PHE A 69 11.25 -9.05 -9.82
C PHE A 69 9.94 -9.82 -9.90
N ARG A 70 9.51 -10.38 -8.78
CA ARG A 70 8.20 -11.00 -8.65
C ARG A 70 7.15 -9.95 -8.26
N LEU A 71 6.23 -9.67 -9.16
CA LEU A 71 5.13 -8.74 -8.98
C LEU A 71 3.87 -9.54 -8.66
N ARG A 72 3.35 -9.43 -7.42
CA ARG A 72 2.09 -10.09 -7.03
C ARG A 72 0.96 -9.08 -6.99
N ASN A 73 -0.15 -9.38 -7.66
CA ASN A 73 -1.31 -8.50 -7.79
C ASN A 73 -0.93 -7.11 -8.31
N PHE A 74 0.02 -7.07 -9.24
CA PHE A 74 0.53 -5.83 -9.80
C PHE A 74 0.85 -6.04 -11.27
N ASP A 75 -0.16 -5.76 -12.09
CA ASP A 75 -0.10 -5.92 -13.54
C ASP A 75 0.68 -4.76 -14.16
N VAL A 76 1.72 -5.10 -14.91
CA VAL A 76 2.60 -4.14 -15.60
C VAL A 76 2.62 -4.49 -17.07
N ALA A 77 2.10 -3.58 -17.90
CA ALA A 77 2.18 -3.75 -19.35
C ALA A 77 3.64 -3.60 -19.81
N CYS A 78 4.27 -4.72 -20.11
CA CYS A 78 5.63 -4.80 -20.63
C CYS A 78 5.81 -5.99 -21.58
N ARG A 79 6.88 -5.95 -22.37
CA ARG A 79 7.31 -7.01 -23.28
C ARG A 79 8.83 -7.13 -23.23
N ALA A 80 9.36 -8.27 -23.67
CA ALA A 80 10.79 -8.43 -23.86
C ALA A 80 11.35 -7.30 -24.76
N GLY A 81 12.53 -6.78 -24.40
CA GLY A 81 13.16 -5.62 -25.02
C GLY A 81 12.72 -4.25 -24.49
N ASN A 82 11.67 -4.16 -23.66
CA ASN A 82 11.34 -2.89 -23.02
C ASN A 82 12.35 -2.54 -21.92
N THR A 83 12.66 -1.25 -21.78
CA THR A 83 13.44 -0.69 -20.68
C THR A 83 12.51 -0.33 -19.54
N LEU A 84 12.72 -0.96 -18.38
CA LEU A 84 11.95 -0.70 -17.17
C LEU A 84 12.85 -0.16 -16.06
N THR A 85 12.29 0.73 -15.23
CA THR A 85 12.84 1.06 -13.92
C THR A 85 11.90 0.57 -12.83
N VAL A 86 12.37 -0.36 -12.01
CA VAL A 86 11.66 -0.85 -10.83
C VAL A 86 12.11 -0.06 -9.62
N VAL A 87 11.19 0.68 -9.00
CA VAL A 87 11.44 1.43 -7.78
C VAL A 87 10.88 0.66 -6.59
N SER A 88 11.78 0.32 -5.66
CA SER A 88 11.48 -0.38 -4.41
C SER A 88 11.73 0.54 -3.21
N THR A 89 10.96 0.31 -2.13
CA THR A 89 11.19 0.97 -0.84
C THR A 89 11.66 -0.02 0.20
N SER A 90 12.78 0.26 0.84
CA SER A 90 13.17 -0.41 2.08
C SER A 90 12.95 0.55 3.26
N ARG A 91 12.43 0.01 4.37
CA ARG A 91 12.49 0.74 5.64
C ARG A 91 13.95 0.80 6.06
N TRP A 92 14.38 1.92 6.64
CA TRP A 92 15.74 2.04 7.18
C TRP A 92 16.08 0.84 8.08
N GLY A 93 17.22 0.21 7.84
CA GLY A 93 17.66 -0.99 8.57
C GLY A 93 17.04 -2.32 8.13
N LYS A 94 16.18 -2.34 7.10
CA LYS A 94 15.64 -3.59 6.52
C LYS A 94 16.23 -3.87 5.14
N ALA A 95 16.75 -5.10 4.97
CA ALA A 95 17.38 -5.53 3.72
C ALA A 95 16.40 -5.71 2.55
N LYS A 96 15.15 -6.11 2.81
CA LYS A 96 14.14 -6.35 1.77
C LYS A 96 13.12 -5.23 1.73
N GLY A 97 13.04 -4.59 0.56
CA GLY A 97 12.04 -3.58 0.25
C GLY A 97 10.81 -4.15 -0.47
N ARG A 98 9.74 -3.35 -0.54
CA ARG A 98 8.56 -3.65 -1.37
C ARG A 98 8.62 -2.86 -2.66
N ASN A 99 8.24 -3.51 -3.75
CA ASN A 99 8.08 -2.86 -5.05
C ASN A 99 6.91 -1.88 -4.97
N LEU A 100 7.18 -0.63 -5.37
CA LEU A 100 6.19 0.44 -5.34
C LEU A 100 5.73 0.84 -6.72
N VAL A 101 6.69 1.04 -7.61
CA VAL A 101 6.45 1.60 -8.94
C VAL A 101 7.31 0.87 -9.95
N VAL A 102 6.73 0.61 -11.12
CA VAL A 102 7.47 0.16 -12.29
C VAL A 102 7.22 1.18 -13.38
N ILE A 103 8.28 1.79 -13.87
CA ILE A 103 8.25 2.78 -14.94
C ILE A 103 8.65 2.07 -16.22
N ASN A 104 7.76 2.07 -17.21
CA ASN A 104 8.07 1.57 -18.54
C ASN A 104 8.42 2.76 -19.43
N HIS A 105 9.70 2.90 -19.76
CA HIS A 105 10.22 4.02 -20.55
C HIS A 105 9.79 3.96 -22.01
N ASN A 106 9.49 2.77 -22.54
CA ASN A 106 9.00 2.62 -23.92
C ASN A 106 7.54 3.03 -24.08
N LEU A 107 6.74 2.97 -23.00
CA LEU A 107 5.34 3.37 -23.01
C LEU A 107 5.12 4.73 -22.35
N ASP A 108 6.17 5.36 -21.83
CA ASP A 108 6.13 6.56 -21.01
C ASP A 108 5.04 6.49 -19.91
N ARG A 109 4.98 5.32 -19.23
CA ARG A 109 3.96 5.04 -18.21
C ARG A 109 4.57 4.49 -16.94
N ALA A 110 4.13 5.06 -15.81
CA ALA A 110 4.42 4.55 -14.48
C ALA A 110 3.23 3.75 -13.94
N PHE A 111 3.50 2.50 -13.55
CA PHE A 111 2.55 1.62 -12.89
C PHE A 111 2.80 1.67 -11.39
N TYR A 112 1.76 1.96 -10.59
CA TYR A 112 1.85 2.03 -9.14
C TYR A 112 1.19 0.83 -8.49
N HIS A 113 1.88 0.18 -7.57
CA HIS A 113 1.32 -0.90 -6.78
C HIS A 113 0.36 -0.32 -5.73
N LYS A 114 -0.92 -0.17 -6.10
CA LYS A 114 -1.97 0.49 -5.31
C LYS A 114 -1.98 0.07 -3.82
N TYR A 115 -1.95 -1.23 -3.56
CA TYR A 115 -1.95 -1.75 -2.17
C TYR A 115 -0.70 -1.35 -1.38
N ASN A 116 0.49 -1.48 -1.93
CA ASN A 116 1.73 -1.14 -1.23
C ASN A 116 1.84 0.37 -1.02
N VAL A 117 1.48 1.18 -2.02
CA VAL A 117 1.44 2.65 -1.91
C VAL A 117 0.47 3.07 -0.80
N LYS A 118 -0.79 2.59 -0.85
CA LYS A 118 -1.80 2.91 0.17
C LYS A 118 -1.34 2.50 1.57
N ARG A 119 -0.71 1.33 1.71
CA ARG A 119 -0.21 0.83 3.00
C ARG A 119 0.98 1.63 3.54
N LEU A 120 1.84 2.16 2.66
CA LEU A 120 2.97 3.02 3.05
C LEU A 120 2.50 4.43 3.43
N CYS A 121 1.50 4.96 2.73
CA CYS A 121 0.95 6.29 2.98
C CYS A 121 -0.08 6.33 4.12
N ALA A 122 -0.66 5.18 4.51
CA ALA A 122 -1.62 5.08 5.60
C ALA A 122 -1.02 5.57 6.93
N PRO A 123 -1.68 6.51 7.65
CA PRO A 123 -1.18 7.02 8.91
C PRO A 123 -1.08 5.92 9.97
N ASN A 124 -0.18 6.13 10.92
CA ASN A 124 0.10 5.15 11.96
C ASN A 124 -1.15 4.93 12.83
N LYS A 125 -1.59 3.68 12.98
CA LYS A 125 -2.77 3.32 13.80
C LYS A 125 -2.61 3.78 15.26
N TYR A 126 -1.38 3.81 15.77
CA TYR A 126 -1.10 4.30 17.13
C TYR A 126 -1.31 5.82 17.27
N LEU A 127 -1.13 6.58 16.20
CA LEU A 127 -1.43 8.02 16.21
C LEU A 127 -2.94 8.24 16.31
N LEU A 128 -3.74 7.47 15.57
CA LEU A 128 -5.20 7.47 15.71
C LEU A 128 -5.66 7.08 17.12
N ILE A 129 -5.06 6.04 17.71
CA ILE A 129 -5.36 5.62 19.08
C ILE A 129 -4.99 6.72 20.08
N GLY A 130 -3.83 7.37 19.91
CA GLY A 130 -3.40 8.47 20.78
C GLY A 130 -4.35 9.66 20.73
N VAL A 131 -4.79 10.06 19.53
CA VAL A 131 -5.79 11.13 19.39
C VAL A 131 -7.12 10.71 20.01
N PHE A 132 -7.55 9.46 19.80
CA PHE A 132 -8.77 8.94 20.42
C PHE A 132 -8.69 8.94 21.95
N ALA A 133 -7.56 8.53 22.53
CA ALA A 133 -7.33 8.49 23.98
C ALA A 133 -7.33 9.88 24.62
N ILE A 134 -6.72 10.88 23.96
CA ILE A 134 -6.78 12.28 24.39
C ILE A 134 -8.24 12.77 24.38
N LEU A 135 -8.98 12.43 23.34
CA LEU A 135 -10.37 12.85 23.21
C LEU A 135 -11.28 12.21 24.27
N THR A 136 -11.17 10.91 24.52
CA THR A 136 -11.91 10.28 25.63
C THR A 136 -11.53 10.86 26.98
N TYR A 137 -10.25 11.21 27.21
CA TYR A 137 -9.82 11.83 28.45
C TYR A 137 -10.50 13.18 28.72
N PHE A 138 -10.79 13.98 27.69
CA PHE A 138 -11.50 15.27 27.86
C PHE A 138 -13.03 15.12 27.85
N ILE A 139 -13.57 14.12 27.14
CA ILE A 139 -15.02 13.91 27.01
C ILE A 139 -15.61 13.22 28.24
N VAL A 140 -14.93 12.23 28.82
CA VAL A 140 -15.44 11.44 29.96
C VAL A 140 -15.70 12.30 31.22
N PRO A 141 -14.82 13.25 31.62
CA PRO A 141 -15.11 14.15 32.74
C PRO A 141 -16.24 15.15 32.44
N ALA A 142 -16.39 15.57 31.19
CA ALA A 142 -17.51 16.42 30.78
C ALA A 142 -18.85 15.66 30.85
N PHE A 143 -18.85 14.35 30.56
CA PHE A 143 -20.02 13.47 30.62
C PHE A 143 -20.59 13.34 32.04
N THR A 144 -19.77 13.47 33.08
CA THR A 144 -20.22 13.44 34.48
C THR A 144 -20.96 14.72 34.91
N PHE A 145 -20.97 15.78 34.11
CA PHE A 145 -21.46 17.12 34.49
C PHE A 145 -22.70 17.65 33.72
N TYR A 146 -23.62 16.76 33.29
CA TYR A 146 -24.94 17.08 32.68
C TYR A 146 -24.92 17.47 31.17
N PHE A 147 -25.99 17.07 30.43
CA PHE A 147 -26.36 17.34 29.01
C PHE A 147 -26.07 16.27 27.93
N ILE A 148 -26.86 15.19 27.89
CA ILE A 148 -26.74 14.08 26.92
C ILE A 148 -26.96 14.49 25.43
N GLY A 149 -27.62 15.63 25.14
CA GLY A 149 -28.02 16.02 23.78
C GLY A 149 -26.96 16.75 22.92
N GLU A 150 -26.16 17.64 23.50
CA GLU A 150 -25.17 18.44 22.74
C GLU A 150 -23.92 17.61 22.36
N TYR A 151 -23.60 16.57 23.12
CA TYR A 151 -22.38 15.77 22.88
C TYR A 151 -22.46 14.82 21.69
N ALA A 152 -23.66 14.45 21.22
CA ALA A 152 -23.80 13.66 20.01
C ALA A 152 -23.25 14.43 18.79
N VAL A 153 -23.53 15.73 18.73
CA VAL A 153 -23.04 16.62 17.66
C VAL A 153 -21.52 16.76 17.73
N THR A 154 -20.95 16.95 18.93
CA THR A 154 -19.49 17.07 19.07
C THR A 154 -18.76 15.78 18.71
N LEU A 155 -19.28 14.60 19.10
CA LEU A 155 -18.72 13.31 18.69
C LEU A 155 -18.77 13.09 17.17
N ILE A 156 -19.87 13.49 16.52
CA ILE A 156 -19.99 13.41 15.05
C ILE A 156 -18.99 14.35 14.38
N VAL A 157 -18.91 15.62 14.80
CA VAL A 157 -17.95 16.60 14.26
C VAL A 157 -16.52 16.09 14.44
N LEU A 158 -16.20 15.53 15.60
CA LEU A 158 -14.89 14.97 15.92
C LEU A 158 -14.54 13.77 15.04
N ALA A 159 -15.48 12.84 14.85
CA ALA A 159 -15.32 11.70 13.95
C ALA A 159 -15.06 12.18 12.52
N LEU A 160 -15.80 13.20 12.05
CA LEU A 160 -15.58 13.80 10.74
C LEU A 160 -14.21 14.46 10.62
N VAL A 161 -13.75 15.20 11.65
CA VAL A 161 -12.41 15.81 11.68
C VAL A 161 -11.33 14.73 11.64
N LEU A 162 -11.48 13.63 12.38
CA LEU A 162 -10.55 12.51 12.37
C LEU A 162 -10.48 11.82 11.01
N VAL A 163 -11.63 11.58 10.39
CA VAL A 163 -11.73 11.01 9.04
C VAL A 163 -11.10 11.96 8.02
N ALA A 164 -11.41 13.25 8.09
CA ALA A 164 -10.81 14.27 7.22
C ALA A 164 -9.29 14.32 7.39
N TYR A 165 -8.78 14.33 8.63
CA TYR A 165 -7.36 14.28 8.94
C TYR A 165 -6.68 13.01 8.36
N TYR A 166 -7.33 11.85 8.49
CA TYR A 166 -6.85 10.60 7.90
C TYR A 166 -6.71 10.72 6.37
N PHE A 167 -7.74 11.25 5.70
CA PHE A 167 -7.73 11.43 4.25
C PHE A 167 -6.74 12.49 3.76
N THR A 168 -6.56 13.59 4.49
CA THR A 168 -5.59 14.63 4.11
C THR A 168 -4.16 14.11 4.28
N MET A 169 -3.84 13.44 5.39
CA MET A 169 -2.51 12.88 5.62
C MET A 169 -2.14 11.78 4.61
N THR A 170 -3.09 10.92 4.25
CA THR A 170 -2.85 9.91 3.20
C THR A 170 -2.54 10.55 1.85
N LYS A 171 -3.32 11.58 1.43
CA LYS A 171 -3.07 12.32 0.19
C LYS A 171 -1.72 13.05 0.20
N VAL A 172 -1.37 13.73 1.29
CA VAL A 172 -0.07 14.43 1.43
C VAL A 172 1.09 13.45 1.33
N ASN A 173 1.00 12.30 1.99
CA ASN A 173 2.02 11.25 1.91
C ASN A 173 2.13 10.66 0.50
N GLU A 174 1.01 10.47 -0.20
CA GLU A 174 0.99 9.97 -1.57
C GLU A 174 1.64 10.98 -2.54
N GLN A 175 1.35 12.28 -2.39
CA GLN A 175 1.99 13.33 -3.17
C GLN A 175 3.50 13.38 -2.94
N LYS A 176 3.94 13.36 -1.67
CA LYS A 176 5.38 13.30 -1.32
C LYS A 176 6.06 12.07 -1.92
N LEU A 177 5.40 10.92 -1.89
CA LEU A 177 5.91 9.68 -2.46
C LEU A 177 6.01 9.79 -3.99
N LYS A 178 4.99 10.31 -4.67
CA LYS A 178 5.00 10.50 -6.12
C LYS A 178 6.10 11.47 -6.56
N ALA A 179 6.23 12.61 -5.89
CA ALA A 179 7.28 13.59 -6.16
C ALA A 179 8.69 12.98 -5.99
N ALA A 180 8.89 12.13 -4.99
CA ALA A 180 10.17 11.45 -4.77
C ALA A 180 10.46 10.31 -5.76
N ILE A 181 9.43 9.82 -6.46
CA ILE A 181 9.53 8.73 -7.46
C ILE A 181 9.63 9.29 -8.89
N GLU A 182 9.53 10.62 -9.09
CA GLU A 182 9.58 11.19 -10.44
C GLU A 182 10.78 10.69 -11.25
N PRO A 183 10.56 10.29 -12.51
CA PRO A 183 11.53 9.57 -13.33
C PRO A 183 12.86 10.32 -13.52
N LYS A 184 12.85 11.65 -13.35
CA LYS A 184 14.03 12.52 -13.40
C LYS A 184 15.11 12.13 -12.39
N TYR A 185 14.78 11.38 -11.33
CA TYR A 185 15.72 11.01 -10.26
C TYR A 185 16.34 9.62 -10.39
N PHE A 186 15.94 8.81 -11.38
CA PHE A 186 16.37 7.41 -11.52
C PHE A 186 16.91 7.03 -12.91
N LEU A 187 17.07 8.03 -13.79
CA LEU A 187 17.71 7.89 -15.11
C LEU A 187 19.22 8.12 -15.03
#